data_AF-A0A2V8IZJ0-F1
#
_entry.id   AF-A0A2V8IZJ0-F1
#
_cell.length_a   1.000
_cell.length_b   1.000
_cell.length_c   1.000
_cell.angle_alpha   90.00
_cell.angle_beta   90.00
_cell.angle_gamma   90.00
#
_symmetry.space_group_name_H-M   'P 1'
#
loop_
_entity.id
_entity.type
_entity.pdbx_description
1 polymer ?
#
loop_
_entity_poly.entity_id
_entity_poly.type
_entity_poly.pdbx_seq_one_letter_code
_entity_poly.pdbx_strand_id
1 'polypeptide(L)'
;MIPAALLLTLLPALAPQEARLEMMTYQIVFLLKGPAAEPTGTQAQKMQEAHLANLAALNRKRINLAYGPVLDGGDLRGIAILDVPSAEEAMRAFESDPFVKAGAMVAEVHPWMAPKNWFNPPATTELEMPSAENLEPLVLGFLVRGPNTTNNSTGADDIQKGHLAYMETLHKLGKLVAAGPLLDNTRARGVVIYRVANVDEAKTLAAGDPAVKAGRLTLEAHPWMTFKGILK
;
A
#
# COMPACT_ATOMS: atom_id res chain seq x y z
N MET A 1 37.14 49.02 -39.96
CA MET A 1 36.41 47.74 -39.99
C MET A 1 36.69 47.03 -38.67
N ILE A 2 35.69 46.89 -37.81
CA ILE A 2 35.79 46.21 -36.50
C ILE A 2 35.20 44.80 -36.68
N PRO A 3 35.85 43.71 -36.21
CA PRO A 3 35.25 42.38 -36.34
C PRO A 3 34.16 42.19 -35.28
N ALA A 4 33.02 41.65 -35.71
CA ALA A 4 31.92 41.27 -34.83
C ALA A 4 32.26 39.99 -34.08
N ALA A 5 32.31 40.06 -32.75
CA ALA A 5 32.39 38.89 -31.89
C ALA A 5 30.99 38.26 -31.76
N LEU A 6 30.85 37.02 -32.22
CA LEU A 6 29.64 36.21 -32.06
C LEU A 6 29.59 35.70 -30.61
N LEU A 7 28.77 36.33 -29.77
CA LEU A 7 28.55 35.90 -28.38
C LEU A 7 27.48 34.80 -28.38
N LEU A 8 27.91 33.54 -28.31
CA LEU A 8 27.02 32.39 -28.13
C LEU A 8 26.59 32.33 -26.66
N THR A 9 25.39 32.78 -26.34
CA THR A 9 24.81 32.64 -25.01
C THR A 9 24.31 31.20 -24.82
N LEU A 10 25.02 30.41 -24.02
CA LEU A 10 24.45 29.16 -23.49
C LEU A 10 23.29 29.51 -22.55
N LEU A 11 22.07 29.17 -22.97
CA LEU A 11 20.94 29.09 -22.05
C LEU A 11 21.20 27.96 -21.06
N PRO A 12 21.06 28.17 -19.74
CA PRO A 12 21.12 27.07 -18.78
C PRO A 12 19.97 26.10 -19.08
N ALA A 13 20.29 24.81 -19.17
CA ALA A 13 19.26 23.77 -19.21
C ALA A 13 18.42 23.90 -17.93
N LEU A 14 17.11 24.17 -18.09
CA LEU A 14 16.15 24.09 -17.00
C LEU A 14 16.25 22.68 -16.42
N ALA A 15 16.61 22.57 -15.14
CA ALA A 15 16.53 21.31 -14.42
C ALA A 15 15.09 20.77 -14.59
N PRO A 16 14.89 19.45 -14.80
CA PRO A 16 13.55 18.89 -14.89
C PRO A 16 12.76 19.30 -13.66
N GLN A 17 11.65 20.01 -13.85
CA GLN A 17 10.69 20.23 -12.78
C GLN A 17 10.21 18.85 -12.35
N GLU A 18 10.53 18.43 -11.12
CA GLU A 18 10.07 17.15 -10.59
C GLU A 18 8.55 17.06 -10.78
N ALA A 19 8.10 16.05 -11.54
CA ALA A 19 6.70 15.86 -11.83
C ALA A 19 5.97 15.67 -10.50
N ARG A 20 5.13 16.63 -10.12
CA ARG A 20 4.36 16.56 -8.89
C ARG A 20 3.43 15.35 -8.98
N LEU A 21 3.58 14.41 -8.05
CA LEU A 21 2.73 13.22 -7.99
C LEU A 21 1.27 13.63 -7.92
N GLU A 22 0.46 13.15 -8.86
CA GLU A 22 -0.98 13.32 -8.81
C GLU A 22 -1.53 12.38 -7.73
N MET A 23 -2.02 12.94 -6.63
CA MET A 23 -2.57 12.17 -5.51
C MET A 23 -4.06 11.88 -5.73
N MET A 24 -4.51 10.73 -5.24
CA MET A 24 -5.93 10.41 -5.11
C MET A 24 -6.21 9.65 -3.83
N THR A 25 -7.50 9.52 -3.51
CA THR A 25 -7.98 8.69 -2.41
C THR A 25 -8.46 7.35 -2.95
N TYR A 26 -7.79 6.28 -2.54
CA TYR A 26 -8.24 4.91 -2.69
C TYR A 26 -9.03 4.47 -1.46
N GLN A 27 -9.72 3.34 -1.56
CA GLN A 27 -10.29 2.64 -0.41
C GLN A 27 -9.43 1.41 -0.13
N ILE A 28 -8.66 1.42 0.96
CA ILE A 28 -7.96 0.22 1.41
C ILE A 28 -8.89 -0.61 2.27
N VAL A 29 -8.98 -1.90 1.97
CA VAL A 29 -9.80 -2.88 2.67
C VAL A 29 -8.89 -3.78 3.47
N PHE A 30 -9.17 -3.91 4.77
CA PHE A 30 -8.57 -4.90 5.65
C PHE A 30 -9.55 -6.05 5.83
N LEU A 31 -9.14 -7.24 5.41
CA LEU A 31 -9.89 -8.46 5.65
C LEU A 31 -9.44 -9.03 6.98
N LEU A 32 -10.26 -8.85 8.01
CA LEU A 32 -10.00 -9.33 9.36
C LEU A 32 -10.69 -10.67 9.59
N LYS A 33 -10.17 -11.44 10.54
CA LYS A 33 -10.82 -12.62 11.08
C LYS A 33 -12.20 -12.24 11.64
N GLY A 34 -13.22 -12.98 11.24
CA GLY A 34 -14.58 -12.78 11.69
C GLY A 34 -14.95 -13.60 12.93
N PRO A 35 -16.13 -13.36 13.51
CA PRO A 35 -16.62 -14.06 14.70
C PRO A 35 -17.06 -15.50 14.42
N ALA A 36 -17.36 -15.85 13.15
CA ALA A 36 -17.70 -17.22 12.78
C ALA A 36 -16.44 -18.08 12.66
N ALA A 37 -16.60 -19.38 12.88
CA ALA A 37 -15.51 -20.33 12.68
C ALA A 37 -15.05 -20.34 11.21
N GLU A 38 -13.75 -20.53 11.01
CA GLU A 38 -13.21 -20.72 9.67
C GLU A 38 -13.74 -22.01 9.05
N PRO A 39 -14.12 -21.99 7.76
CA PRO A 39 -14.54 -23.19 7.08
C PRO A 39 -13.36 -24.18 7.01
N THR A 40 -13.68 -25.47 6.92
CA THR A 40 -12.66 -26.53 6.81
C THR A 40 -12.96 -27.48 5.64
N GLY A 41 -11.97 -28.29 5.28
CA GLY A 41 -12.11 -29.33 4.25
C GLY A 41 -12.59 -28.79 2.90
N THR A 42 -13.44 -29.57 2.23
CA THR A 42 -13.96 -29.23 0.89
C THR A 42 -14.75 -27.92 0.86
N GLN A 43 -15.38 -27.52 1.97
CA GLN A 43 -16.10 -26.25 2.05
C GLN A 43 -15.11 -25.08 1.96
N ALA A 44 -14.03 -25.12 2.74
CA ALA A 44 -12.99 -24.10 2.69
C ALA A 44 -12.38 -23.94 1.30
N GLN A 45 -12.11 -25.07 0.62
CA GLN A 45 -11.57 -25.04 -0.73
C GLN A 45 -12.52 -24.33 -1.72
N LYS A 46 -13.81 -24.71 -1.73
CA LYS A 46 -14.81 -24.06 -2.60
C LYS A 46 -14.98 -22.58 -2.30
N MET A 47 -14.95 -22.21 -1.02
CA MET A 47 -15.01 -20.80 -0.61
C MET A 47 -13.75 -20.04 -1.04
N GLN A 48 -12.58 -20.64 -0.94
CA GLN A 48 -11.32 -20.03 -1.39
C GLN A 48 -11.31 -19.81 -2.90
N GLU A 49 -11.75 -20.79 -3.69
CA GLU A 49 -11.86 -20.65 -5.15
C GLU A 49 -12.82 -19.51 -5.54
N ALA A 50 -13.99 -19.44 -4.89
CA ALA A 50 -14.96 -18.38 -5.13
C ALA A 50 -14.45 -16.99 -4.68
N HIS A 51 -13.75 -16.92 -3.55
CA HIS A 51 -13.10 -15.70 -3.06
C HIS A 51 -12.09 -15.17 -4.09
N LEU A 52 -11.17 -16.01 -4.56
CA LEU A 52 -10.17 -15.64 -5.55
C LEU A 52 -10.81 -15.23 -6.89
N ALA A 53 -11.84 -15.94 -7.33
CA ALA A 53 -12.58 -15.58 -8.54
C ALA A 53 -13.23 -14.19 -8.45
N ASN A 54 -13.79 -13.84 -7.28
CA ASN A 54 -14.36 -12.52 -7.02
C ASN A 54 -13.28 -11.42 -7.07
N LEU A 55 -12.17 -11.60 -6.37
CA LEU A 55 -11.06 -10.64 -6.36
C LEU A 55 -10.47 -10.41 -7.76
N ALA A 56 -10.29 -11.48 -8.53
CA ALA A 56 -9.83 -11.40 -9.90
C ALA A 56 -10.86 -10.71 -10.83
N ALA A 57 -12.16 -10.93 -10.61
CA ALA A 57 -13.21 -10.23 -11.36
C ALA A 57 -13.21 -8.71 -11.08
N LEU A 58 -12.98 -8.30 -9.83
CA LEU A 58 -12.83 -6.89 -9.47
C LEU A 58 -11.56 -6.28 -10.07
N ASN A 59 -10.45 -7.03 -10.07
CA ASN A 59 -9.19 -6.56 -10.62
C ASN A 59 -9.23 -6.36 -12.14
N ARG A 60 -9.88 -7.26 -12.88
CA ARG A 60 -10.15 -7.08 -14.32
C ARG A 60 -10.90 -5.79 -14.64
N LYS A 61 -11.84 -5.41 -13.77
CA LYS A 61 -12.61 -4.16 -13.91
C LYS A 61 -11.84 -2.93 -13.44
N ARG A 62 -10.59 -3.10 -12.96
CA ARG A 62 -9.80 -2.05 -12.31
C ARG A 62 -10.47 -1.45 -11.07
N ILE A 63 -11.38 -2.20 -10.45
CA ILE A 63 -11.97 -1.84 -9.16
C ILE A 63 -11.01 -2.18 -8.04
N ASN A 64 -10.42 -3.39 -8.06
CA ASN A 64 -9.44 -3.85 -7.06
C ASN A 64 -8.03 -3.80 -7.67
N LEU A 65 -7.21 -2.84 -7.28
CA LEU A 65 -5.93 -2.55 -7.92
C LEU A 65 -4.78 -3.44 -7.43
N ALA A 66 -4.78 -3.79 -6.15
CA ALA A 66 -3.79 -4.66 -5.53
C ALA A 66 -4.45 -5.41 -4.38
N TYR A 67 -4.13 -6.69 -4.22
CA TYR A 67 -4.74 -7.50 -3.17
C TYR A 67 -3.87 -8.72 -2.88
N GLY A 68 -4.01 -9.22 -1.67
CA GLY A 68 -3.42 -10.49 -1.32
C GLY A 68 -3.37 -10.75 0.18
N PRO A 69 -2.94 -11.97 0.54
CA PRO A 69 -2.99 -12.45 1.90
C PRO A 69 -1.85 -11.90 2.75
N VAL A 70 -2.12 -11.74 4.04
CA VAL A 70 -1.10 -11.61 5.08
C VAL A 70 -0.75 -13.00 5.61
N LEU A 71 0.53 -13.26 5.82
CA LEU A 71 1.07 -14.62 5.94
C LEU A 71 1.48 -15.03 7.36
N ASP A 72 1.22 -14.19 8.36
CA ASP A 72 1.63 -14.43 9.74
C ASP A 72 0.59 -15.15 10.61
N GLY A 73 -0.58 -15.45 10.05
CA GLY A 73 -1.66 -16.15 10.75
C GLY A 73 -2.41 -15.29 11.78
N GLY A 74 -2.08 -14.00 11.89
CA GLY A 74 -2.77 -13.05 12.78
C GLY A 74 -4.18 -12.72 12.32
N ASP A 75 -4.84 -11.82 13.05
CA ASP A 75 -6.23 -11.46 12.78
C ASP A 75 -6.42 -10.77 11.43
N LEU A 76 -5.40 -10.10 10.90
CA LEU A 76 -5.40 -9.58 9.53
C LEU A 76 -5.14 -10.73 8.55
N ARG A 77 -6.14 -11.07 7.73
CA ARG A 77 -6.07 -12.14 6.73
C ARG A 77 -5.54 -11.67 5.39
N GLY A 78 -5.78 -10.42 5.04
CA GLY A 78 -5.32 -9.84 3.79
C GLY A 78 -5.74 -8.39 3.63
N ILE A 79 -5.27 -7.78 2.54
CA ILE A 79 -5.69 -6.44 2.15
C ILE A 79 -6.14 -6.42 0.69
N ALA A 80 -6.95 -5.42 0.34
CA ALA A 80 -7.22 -5.02 -1.02
C ALA A 80 -7.19 -3.48 -1.14
N ILE A 81 -6.78 -2.95 -2.28
CA ILE A 81 -6.74 -1.51 -2.55
C ILE A 81 -7.68 -1.23 -3.70
N LEU A 82 -8.79 -0.54 -3.43
CA LEU A 82 -9.85 -0.30 -4.41
C LEU A 82 -9.83 1.13 -4.94
N ASP A 83 -10.07 1.27 -6.24
CA ASP A 83 -10.34 2.53 -6.92
C ASP A 83 -11.85 2.70 -7.09
N VAL A 84 -12.47 3.20 -6.02
CA VAL A 84 -13.90 3.50 -5.94
C VAL A 84 -14.10 4.80 -5.15
N PRO A 85 -15.15 5.58 -5.45
CA PRO A 85 -15.35 6.91 -4.88
C PRO A 85 -15.67 6.94 -3.37
N SER A 86 -16.06 5.81 -2.76
CA SER A 86 -16.47 5.80 -1.35
C SER A 86 -16.21 4.46 -0.64
N ALA A 87 -16.10 4.53 0.68
CA ALA A 87 -16.00 3.33 1.52
C ALA A 87 -17.22 2.41 1.38
N GLU A 88 -18.40 2.97 1.13
CA GLU A 88 -19.64 2.21 0.91
C GLU A 88 -19.56 1.36 -0.38
N GLU A 89 -19.00 1.91 -1.46
CA GLU A 89 -18.77 1.14 -2.69
C GLU A 89 -17.70 0.06 -2.53
N ALA A 90 -16.67 0.33 -1.73
CA ALA A 90 -15.68 -0.69 -1.40
C ALA A 90 -16.31 -1.82 -0.57
N MET A 91 -17.16 -1.52 0.42
CA MET A 91 -17.89 -2.53 1.18
C MET A 91 -18.77 -3.40 0.27
N ARG A 92 -19.51 -2.78 -0.66
CA ARG A 92 -20.33 -3.50 -1.65
C ARG A 92 -19.53 -4.50 -2.48
N ALA A 93 -18.28 -4.20 -2.81
CA ALA A 93 -17.42 -5.12 -3.56
C ALA A 93 -17.15 -6.45 -2.82
N PHE A 94 -17.24 -6.45 -1.48
CA PHE A 94 -16.99 -7.62 -0.62
C PHE A 94 -18.26 -8.28 -0.08
N GLU A 95 -19.46 -7.70 -0.28
CA GLU A 95 -20.73 -8.30 0.20
C GLU A 95 -21.01 -9.69 -0.36
N SER A 96 -20.52 -9.97 -1.57
CA SER A 96 -20.68 -11.28 -2.23
C SER A 96 -19.56 -12.27 -1.88
N ASP A 97 -18.55 -11.84 -1.14
CA ASP A 97 -17.43 -12.68 -0.76
C ASP A 97 -17.89 -13.85 0.15
N PRO A 98 -17.54 -15.10 -0.17
CA PRO A 98 -18.05 -16.24 0.56
C PRO A 98 -17.66 -16.23 2.05
N PHE A 99 -16.45 -15.76 2.39
CA PHE A 99 -16.01 -15.71 3.78
C PHE A 99 -16.65 -14.55 4.55
N VAL A 100 -16.85 -13.40 3.90
CA VAL A 100 -17.58 -12.27 4.49
C VAL A 100 -19.05 -12.65 4.73
N LYS A 101 -19.71 -13.26 3.74
CA LYS A 101 -21.10 -13.75 3.90
C LYS A 101 -21.26 -14.79 5.00
N ALA A 102 -20.26 -15.64 5.18
CA ALA A 102 -20.26 -16.64 6.24
C ALA A 102 -19.91 -16.06 7.62
N GLY A 103 -19.48 -14.80 7.70
CA GLY A 103 -18.99 -14.18 8.93
C GLY A 103 -17.62 -14.70 9.39
N ALA A 104 -16.92 -15.46 8.55
CA ALA A 104 -15.57 -15.96 8.82
C ALA A 104 -14.50 -14.88 8.59
N MET A 105 -14.83 -13.86 7.77
CA MET A 105 -14.07 -12.62 7.65
C MET A 105 -14.96 -11.40 7.84
N VAL A 106 -14.35 -10.30 8.26
CA VAL A 106 -14.96 -8.96 8.31
C VAL A 106 -14.12 -8.04 7.44
N ALA A 107 -14.77 -7.28 6.55
CA ALA A 107 -14.11 -6.24 5.77
C ALA A 107 -14.20 -4.91 6.52
N GLU A 108 -13.06 -4.32 6.84
CA GLU A 108 -12.95 -2.93 7.30
C GLU A 108 -12.37 -2.06 6.18
N VAL A 109 -12.93 -0.87 5.96
CA VAL A 109 -12.54 0.00 4.84
C VAL A 109 -12.09 1.35 5.35
N HIS A 110 -10.95 1.80 4.82
CA HIS A 110 -10.35 3.07 5.17
C HIS A 110 -9.96 3.87 3.93
N PRO A 111 -10.23 5.19 3.90
CA PRO A 111 -9.73 6.06 2.86
C PRO A 111 -8.21 6.20 2.99
N TRP A 112 -7.49 5.91 1.91
CA TRP A 112 -6.03 5.91 1.87
C TRP A 112 -5.53 6.76 0.69
N MET A 113 -4.67 7.74 0.97
CA MET A 113 -4.19 8.66 -0.06
C MET A 113 -2.86 8.21 -0.64
N ALA A 114 -2.78 8.04 -1.96
CA ALA A 114 -1.57 7.64 -2.67
C ALA A 114 -1.53 8.21 -4.10
N PRO A 115 -0.37 8.22 -4.77
CA PRO A 115 -0.24 8.60 -6.18
C PRO A 115 -1.07 7.71 -7.11
N LYS A 116 -1.70 8.32 -8.14
CA LYS A 116 -2.58 7.64 -9.11
C LYS A 116 -1.90 6.49 -9.88
N ASN A 117 -0.59 6.57 -10.04
CA ASN A 117 0.15 5.80 -11.03
C ASN A 117 0.97 4.66 -10.44
N TRP A 118 0.74 4.22 -9.20
CA TRP A 118 1.50 3.13 -8.56
C TRP A 118 1.06 1.72 -8.93
N PHE A 119 -0.17 1.55 -9.44
CA PHE A 119 -0.73 0.24 -9.73
C PHE A 119 -0.84 0.00 -11.23
N ASN A 120 -0.03 -0.90 -11.77
CA ASN A 120 -0.16 -1.34 -13.15
C ASN A 120 -1.47 -2.14 -13.35
N PRO A 121 -2.01 -2.17 -14.57
CA PRO A 121 -2.98 -3.17 -14.96
C PRO A 121 -2.43 -4.60 -14.73
N PRO A 122 -3.29 -5.59 -14.45
CA PRO A 122 -2.82 -6.97 -14.36
C PRO A 122 -2.19 -7.43 -15.68
N ALA A 123 -1.19 -8.30 -15.59
CA ALA A 123 -0.49 -8.84 -16.75
C ALA A 123 -1.41 -9.67 -17.67
N THR A 124 -2.48 -10.24 -17.11
CA THR A 124 -3.49 -11.00 -17.84
C THR A 124 -4.90 -10.65 -17.38
N THR A 125 -5.88 -10.90 -18.24
CA THR A 125 -7.31 -10.82 -17.92
C THR A 125 -7.89 -12.19 -17.57
N GLU A 126 -7.08 -13.26 -17.55
CA GLU A 126 -7.52 -14.57 -17.10
C GLU A 126 -7.46 -14.69 -15.58
N LEU A 127 -8.21 -15.66 -15.02
CA LEU A 127 -8.09 -16.00 -13.62
C LEU A 127 -6.77 -16.72 -13.39
N GLU A 128 -5.81 -16.03 -12.76
CA GLU A 128 -4.59 -16.67 -12.30
C GLU A 128 -4.76 -17.17 -10.88
N MET A 129 -4.55 -18.49 -10.70
CA MET A 129 -4.44 -19.04 -9.35
C MET A 129 -3.12 -18.59 -8.73
N PRO A 130 -3.11 -18.14 -7.46
CA PRO A 130 -1.89 -17.75 -6.78
C PRO A 130 -0.86 -18.89 -6.76
N SER A 131 0.37 -18.60 -7.18
CA SER A 131 1.50 -19.54 -7.19
C SER A 131 2.81 -18.80 -6.90
N ALA A 132 3.88 -19.53 -6.59
CA ALA A 132 5.20 -18.93 -6.40
C ALA A 132 5.73 -18.23 -7.68
N GLU A 133 5.23 -18.61 -8.86
CA GLU A 133 5.66 -18.06 -10.14
C GLU A 133 5.02 -16.69 -10.42
N ASN A 134 3.80 -16.46 -9.97
CA ASN A 134 3.05 -15.22 -10.24
C ASN A 134 2.89 -14.30 -9.02
N LEU A 135 3.28 -14.72 -7.81
CA LEU A 135 3.25 -13.90 -6.61
C LEU A 135 4.60 -13.24 -6.27
N GLU A 136 4.54 -12.01 -5.80
CA GLU A 136 5.65 -11.23 -5.28
C GLU A 136 5.57 -11.16 -3.75
N PRO A 137 6.54 -11.71 -3.01
CA PRO A 137 6.62 -11.55 -1.56
C PRO A 137 7.08 -10.13 -1.21
N LEU A 138 6.38 -9.50 -0.28
CA LEU A 138 6.53 -8.12 0.16
C LEU A 138 6.32 -8.03 1.67
N VAL A 139 6.45 -6.82 2.23
CA VAL A 139 6.10 -6.55 3.62
C VAL A 139 5.10 -5.40 3.67
N LEU A 140 3.92 -5.69 4.21
CA LEU A 140 2.91 -4.69 4.55
C LEU A 140 3.28 -4.06 5.90
N GLY A 141 3.16 -2.74 5.99
CA GLY A 141 3.45 -1.98 7.20
C GLY A 141 2.34 -1.02 7.59
N PHE A 142 2.03 -0.98 8.88
CA PHE A 142 1.21 0.05 9.51
C PHE A 142 2.11 0.99 10.30
N LEU A 143 2.10 2.27 9.94
CA LEU A 143 2.75 3.31 10.73
C LEU A 143 1.77 3.75 11.81
N VAL A 144 2.01 3.35 13.05
CA VAL A 144 1.13 3.67 14.18
C VAL A 144 1.73 4.76 15.06
N ARG A 145 0.92 5.37 15.92
CA ARG A 145 1.40 6.37 16.89
C ARG A 145 2.46 5.72 17.79
N GLY A 146 3.66 6.32 17.81
CA GLY A 146 4.74 5.91 18.69
C GLY A 146 4.59 6.46 20.12
N PRO A 147 5.52 6.12 21.02
CA PRO A 147 5.46 6.51 22.43
C PRO A 147 5.59 8.03 22.67
N ASN A 148 6.12 8.79 21.70
CA ASN A 148 6.20 10.24 21.80
C ASN A 148 4.89 10.89 21.34
N THR A 149 4.04 11.26 22.29
CA THR A 149 2.73 11.86 22.03
C THR A 149 2.71 13.39 22.10
N THR A 150 3.85 14.05 22.30
CA THR A 150 3.87 15.52 22.40
C THR A 150 3.62 16.16 21.03
N ASN A 151 2.49 16.85 20.88
CA ASN A 151 2.13 17.56 19.65
C ASN A 151 2.90 18.88 19.46
N ASN A 152 3.67 19.32 20.47
CA ASN A 152 4.37 20.61 20.52
C ASN A 152 5.90 20.48 20.52
N SER A 153 6.46 19.44 19.90
CA SER A 153 7.91 19.38 19.74
C SER A 153 8.35 20.48 18.75
N THR A 154 9.17 21.42 19.19
CA THR A 154 9.96 22.27 18.28
C THR A 154 10.58 21.39 17.19
N GLY A 155 10.31 21.69 15.92
CA GLY A 155 10.77 20.88 14.78
C GLY A 155 9.81 19.79 14.28
N ALA A 156 8.53 19.79 14.69
CA ALA A 156 7.53 18.84 14.15
C ALA A 156 7.40 18.88 12.62
N ASP A 157 7.47 20.07 12.02
CA ASP A 157 7.45 20.26 10.57
C ASP A 157 8.71 19.72 9.91
N ASP A 158 9.88 19.90 10.54
CA ASP A 158 11.15 19.40 10.01
C ASP A 158 11.23 17.87 10.09
N ILE A 159 10.67 17.28 11.15
CA ILE A 159 10.50 15.82 11.26
C ILE A 159 9.58 15.31 10.15
N GLN A 160 8.45 16.00 9.88
CA GLN A 160 7.53 15.60 8.82
C GLN A 160 8.17 15.73 7.43
N LYS A 161 8.89 16.82 7.16
CA LYS A 161 9.65 16.99 5.90
C LYS A 161 10.70 15.90 5.74
N GLY A 162 11.43 15.58 6.82
CA GLY A 162 12.41 14.51 6.84
C GLY A 162 11.80 13.13 6.58
N HIS A 163 10.64 12.85 7.17
CA HIS A 163 9.87 11.62 6.93
C HIS A 163 9.47 11.47 5.46
N LEU A 164 8.90 12.52 4.85
CA LEU A 164 8.53 12.51 3.43
C LEU A 164 9.76 12.34 2.52
N ALA A 165 10.86 13.06 2.80
CA ALA A 165 12.10 12.94 2.03
C ALA A 165 12.74 11.54 2.15
N TYR A 166 12.65 10.92 3.32
CA TYR A 166 13.13 9.57 3.55
C TYR A 166 12.32 8.53 2.76
N MET A 167 10.99 8.62 2.82
CA MET A 167 10.10 7.76 2.02
C MET A 167 10.36 7.91 0.52
N GLU A 168 10.56 9.14 0.02
CA GLU A 168 10.93 9.40 -1.37
C GLU A 168 12.27 8.74 -1.73
N THR A 169 13.26 8.78 -0.83
CA THR A 169 14.53 8.08 -1.02
C THR A 169 14.34 6.58 -1.14
N LEU A 170 13.55 5.96 -0.26
CA LEU A 170 13.24 4.53 -0.33
C LEU A 170 12.44 4.16 -1.60
N HIS A 171 11.57 5.06 -2.06
CA HIS A 171 10.84 4.90 -3.31
C HIS A 171 11.78 4.90 -4.52
N LYS A 172 12.71 5.87 -4.61
CA LYS A 172 13.74 5.92 -5.66
C LYS A 172 14.66 4.69 -5.65
N LEU A 173 14.87 4.08 -4.49
CA LEU A 173 15.62 2.83 -4.34
C LEU A 173 14.80 1.57 -4.65
N GLY A 174 13.49 1.71 -4.95
CA GLY A 174 12.58 0.59 -5.20
C GLY A 174 12.25 -0.25 -3.96
N LYS A 175 12.60 0.24 -2.76
CA LYS A 175 12.38 -0.44 -1.47
C LYS A 175 11.02 -0.13 -0.86
N LEU A 176 10.45 1.03 -1.18
CA LEU A 176 9.10 1.45 -0.76
C LEU A 176 8.23 1.63 -2.00
N VAL A 177 7.27 0.73 -2.20
CA VAL A 177 6.55 0.58 -3.48
C VAL A 177 5.14 1.14 -3.42
N ALA A 178 4.63 1.31 -2.20
CA ALA A 178 3.42 2.06 -1.90
C ALA A 178 3.53 2.64 -0.49
N ALA A 179 3.08 3.87 -0.30
CA ALA A 179 3.04 4.55 0.98
C ALA A 179 1.97 5.66 0.97
N GLY A 180 1.22 5.77 2.06
CA GLY A 180 0.21 6.83 2.13
C GLY A 180 -0.43 6.93 3.50
N PRO A 181 -0.92 8.12 3.89
CA PRO A 181 -1.68 8.28 5.10
C PRO A 181 -3.08 7.66 4.96
N LEU A 182 -3.59 7.13 6.08
CA LEU A 182 -5.03 6.92 6.23
C LEU A 182 -5.66 8.28 6.55
N LEU A 183 -6.83 8.54 5.96
CA LEU A 183 -7.51 9.84 6.06
C LEU A 183 -8.57 9.88 7.16
N ASP A 184 -8.80 8.76 7.84
CA ASP A 184 -9.72 8.64 8.96
C ASP A 184 -8.97 8.53 10.30
N ASN A 185 -9.73 8.50 11.40
CA ASN A 185 -9.16 8.43 12.74
C ASN A 185 -9.02 6.98 13.20
N THR A 186 -8.08 6.28 12.58
CA THR A 186 -7.72 4.91 12.94
C THR A 186 -6.46 4.86 13.78
N ARG A 187 -6.17 3.67 14.32
CA ARG A 187 -4.95 3.40 15.09
C ARG A 187 -3.69 3.62 14.25
N ALA A 188 -3.73 3.16 13.00
CA ALA A 188 -2.69 3.40 12.02
C ALA A 188 -2.83 4.82 11.44
N ARG A 189 -1.70 5.49 11.24
CA ARG A 189 -1.60 6.82 10.61
C ARG A 189 -1.37 6.71 9.11
N GLY A 190 -0.82 5.59 8.67
CA GLY A 190 -0.56 5.32 7.26
C GLY A 190 -0.24 3.85 7.03
N VAL A 191 -0.33 3.48 5.77
CA VAL A 191 0.01 2.16 5.26
C VAL A 191 1.19 2.30 4.31
N VAL A 192 2.15 1.39 4.44
CA VAL A 192 3.35 1.30 3.60
C VAL A 192 3.53 -0.13 3.13
N ILE A 193 4.13 -0.31 1.95
CA ILE A 193 4.46 -1.62 1.38
C ILE A 193 5.92 -1.58 0.96
N TYR A 194 6.71 -2.48 1.54
CA TYR A 194 8.13 -2.62 1.27
C TYR A 194 8.41 -3.80 0.35
N ARG A 195 9.33 -3.58 -0.59
CA ARG A 195 9.95 -4.63 -1.42
C ARG A 195 11.31 -4.99 -0.82
N VAL A 196 11.26 -5.87 0.17
CA VAL A 196 12.39 -6.30 1.00
C VAL A 196 12.29 -7.81 1.26
N ALA A 197 13.38 -8.42 1.70
CA ALA A 197 13.44 -9.87 1.87
C ALA A 197 12.54 -10.39 3.01
N ASN A 198 12.33 -9.59 4.06
CA ASN A 198 11.57 -9.99 5.24
C ASN A 198 11.19 -8.78 6.12
N VAL A 199 10.40 -9.06 7.16
CA VAL A 199 9.91 -8.09 8.15
C VAL A 199 11.05 -7.37 8.88
N ASP A 200 12.18 -8.02 9.16
CA ASP A 200 13.29 -7.42 9.89
C ASP A 200 14.03 -6.38 9.04
N GLU A 201 14.17 -6.61 7.73
CA GLU A 201 14.68 -5.60 6.79
C GLU A 201 13.74 -4.38 6.74
N ALA A 202 12.41 -4.59 6.68
CA ALA A 202 11.44 -3.49 6.73
C ALA A 202 11.56 -2.66 8.03
N LYS A 203 11.67 -3.33 9.19
CA LYS A 203 11.87 -2.67 10.49
C LYS A 203 13.18 -1.89 10.55
N THR A 204 14.25 -2.44 9.96
CA THR A 204 15.55 -1.77 9.87
C THR A 204 15.46 -0.50 9.03
N LEU A 205 14.80 -0.56 7.88
CA LEU A 205 14.55 0.63 7.05
C LEU A 205 13.69 1.66 7.79
N ALA A 206 12.62 1.24 8.46
CA ALA A 206 11.75 2.15 9.20
C ALA A 206 12.45 2.81 10.40
N ALA A 207 13.39 2.12 11.05
CA ALA A 207 14.23 2.74 12.09
C ALA A 207 15.11 3.89 11.56
N GLY A 208 15.33 3.97 10.25
CA GLY A 208 16.00 5.07 9.59
C GLY A 208 15.15 6.35 9.44
N ASP A 209 13.83 6.22 9.52
CA ASP A 209 12.86 7.29 9.30
C ASP A 209 12.89 8.36 10.41
N PRO A 210 13.00 9.66 10.08
CA PRO A 210 12.97 10.73 11.08
C PRO A 210 11.77 10.71 12.03
N ALA A 211 10.57 10.35 11.57
CA ALA A 211 9.38 10.27 12.41
C ALA A 211 9.42 9.07 13.37
N VAL A 212 10.04 7.96 12.95
CA VAL A 212 10.24 6.78 13.80
C VAL A 212 11.37 7.04 14.81
N LYS A 213 12.49 7.62 14.38
CA LYS A 213 13.62 8.03 15.25
C LYS A 213 13.18 9.01 16.33
N ALA A 214 12.29 9.95 16.01
CA ALA A 214 11.71 10.88 16.96
C ALA A 214 10.66 10.25 17.89
N GLY A 215 10.37 8.94 17.74
CA GLY A 215 9.38 8.20 18.52
C GLY A 215 7.94 8.59 18.22
N ARG A 216 7.68 9.36 17.16
CA ARG A 216 6.33 9.81 16.77
C ARG A 216 5.55 8.70 16.07
N LEU A 217 6.26 7.85 15.33
CA LEU A 217 5.73 6.69 14.64
C LEU A 217 6.42 5.41 15.10
N THR A 218 5.74 4.28 14.95
CA THR A 218 6.28 2.93 15.09
C THR A 218 5.75 2.09 13.93
N LEU A 219 6.58 1.17 13.42
CA LEU A 219 6.19 0.27 12.34
C LEU A 219 5.69 -1.06 12.92
N GLU A 220 4.46 -1.42 12.61
CA GLU A 220 3.98 -2.79 12.68
C GLU A 220 4.04 -3.40 11.28
N ALA A 221 4.74 -4.51 11.12
CA ALA A 221 5.07 -5.06 9.81
C ALA A 221 4.69 -6.53 9.72
N HIS A 222 4.08 -6.88 8.58
CA HIS A 222 3.45 -8.15 8.30
C HIS A 222 3.97 -8.70 6.96
N PRO A 223 4.34 -9.99 6.87
CA PRO A 223 4.63 -10.61 5.59
C PRO A 223 3.37 -10.60 4.72
N TRP A 224 3.48 -10.08 3.51
CA TRP A 224 2.37 -9.92 2.59
C TRP A 224 2.80 -10.31 1.17
N MET A 225 1.86 -10.62 0.30
CA MET A 225 2.18 -10.87 -1.10
C MET A 225 1.03 -10.42 -2.00
N THR A 226 1.37 -10.11 -3.25
CA THR A 226 0.42 -9.76 -4.32
C THR A 226 0.92 -10.34 -5.64
N PHE A 227 0.13 -10.25 -6.72
CA PHE A 227 0.61 -10.64 -8.04
C PHE A 227 1.76 -9.75 -8.52
N LYS A 228 2.75 -10.37 -9.15
CA LYS A 228 3.92 -9.71 -9.73
C LYS A 228 3.50 -8.66 -10.74
N GLY A 229 4.23 -7.55 -10.75
CA GLY A 229 4.05 -6.48 -11.73
C GLY A 229 2.87 -5.55 -11.43
N ILE A 230 2.02 -5.82 -10.43
CA ILE A 230 0.99 -4.88 -9.98
C ILE A 230 1.61 -3.58 -9.46
N LEU A 231 2.66 -3.68 -8.64
CA LEU A 231 3.31 -2.54 -8.01
C LEU A 231 4.51 -2.10 -8.83
N LYS A 232 4.64 -0.79 -9.05
CA LYS A 232 5.78 -0.20 -9.77
C LYS A 232 7.10 -0.26 -9.00
#